data_AF-A0A8I1K9N2-F1
#
_entry.id   AF-A0A8I1K9N2-F1
#
_cell.length_a   1.000
_cell.length_b   1.000
_cell.length_c   1.000
_cell.angle_alpha   90.00
_cell.angle_beta   90.00
_cell.angle_gamma   90.00
#
_symmetry.space_group_name_H-M   'P 1'
#
loop_
_entity.id
_entity.type
_entity.pdbx_description
1 polymer ?
#
loop_
_entity_poly.entity_id
_entity_poly.type
_entity_poly.pdbx_seq_one_letter_code
_entity_poly.pdbx_strand_id
1 'polypeptide(L)'
;MSSFDGLFSLVDSLLGQSASGWLRKHVEVPESLLRFSWHDQALHRVWLAEALNLCLLHKLVEAVPDGRRYVEEQARQGRKVVFDHGAIRTVDWPVNGELPRGRQAFSRLLEPLGFTDVRTYPLTKLNMTGWGYRQMDLPEDIAQFFVSELHPGRFSEAFAQAVSRVVGSSVDPLQPEHESILRRLSLTRHCSLSEAKTLLPALYQAFGRQHGVVQETDYQCLLNESAEMAWIATEGNSFNHLTDRVLDLEACVAQQRDLQRPMKDSIEVSASGRVMQTAYRASTVSRGLIDAAGVYREHAVPGSFVEFIQREVDPDTGLIDLNFDSSNAQGIFKMTDSKA
;
A
#
# COMPACT_ATOMS: atom_id res chain seq x y z
N MET A 1 4.67 4.25 30.72
CA MET A 1 4.72 3.56 29.41
C MET A 1 5.61 4.41 28.52
N SER A 2 6.61 3.84 27.85
CA SER A 2 7.39 4.63 26.87
C SER A 2 6.51 5.00 25.67
N SER A 3 6.87 6.02 24.89
CA SER A 3 6.11 6.38 23.68
C SER A 3 6.02 5.21 22.70
N PHE A 4 7.08 4.40 22.58
CA PHE A 4 7.06 3.18 21.75
C PHE A 4 6.17 2.08 22.31
N ASP A 5 6.14 1.88 23.62
CA ASP A 5 5.17 0.94 24.21
C ASP A 5 3.73 1.44 23.97
N GLY A 6 3.52 2.75 23.96
CA GLY A 6 2.27 3.37 23.55
C GLY A 6 1.90 3.05 22.11
N LEU A 7 2.84 3.24 21.16
CA LEU A 7 2.66 2.90 19.75
C LEU A 7 2.24 1.44 19.57
N PHE A 8 2.98 0.51 20.20
CA PHE A 8 2.65 -0.90 20.10
C PHE A 8 1.37 -1.27 20.87
N SER A 9 0.99 -0.54 21.92
CA SER A 9 -0.34 -0.69 22.54
C SER A 9 -1.48 -0.27 21.61
N LEU A 10 -1.26 0.73 20.75
CA LEU A 10 -2.21 1.12 19.71
C LEU A 10 -2.29 0.05 18.62
N VAL A 11 -1.16 -0.49 18.16
CA VAL A 11 -1.13 -1.61 17.20
C VAL A 11 -1.79 -2.87 17.79
N ASP A 12 -1.53 -3.20 19.07
CA ASP A 12 -2.16 -4.29 19.81
C ASP A 12 -3.68 -4.20 19.79
N SER A 13 -4.23 -2.99 19.90
CA SER A 13 -5.68 -2.79 19.96
C SER A 13 -6.41 -3.21 18.68
N LEU A 14 -5.70 -3.29 17.56
CA LEU A 14 -6.23 -3.74 16.27
C LEU A 14 -5.78 -5.18 15.92
N LEU A 15 -4.49 -5.48 16.04
CA LEU A 15 -3.92 -6.74 15.56
C LEU A 15 -3.71 -7.80 16.65
N GLY A 16 -3.78 -7.42 17.93
CA GLY A 16 -3.45 -8.26 19.07
C GLY A 16 -1.94 -8.38 19.32
N GLN A 17 -1.60 -8.80 20.55
CA GLN A 17 -0.23 -8.82 21.08
C GLN A 17 0.75 -9.69 20.26
N SER A 18 0.28 -10.79 19.68
CA SER A 18 1.13 -11.68 18.89
C SER A 18 1.65 -11.00 17.62
N ALA A 19 0.75 -10.35 16.86
CA ALA A 19 1.10 -9.67 15.61
C ALA A 19 1.96 -8.42 15.88
N SER A 20 1.63 -7.66 16.92
CA SER A 20 2.41 -6.51 17.36
C SER A 20 3.80 -6.89 17.88
N GLY A 21 3.91 -7.97 18.66
CA GLY A 21 5.20 -8.52 19.08
C GLY A 21 6.05 -8.99 17.89
N TRP A 22 5.41 -9.57 16.86
CA TRP A 22 6.08 -9.88 15.61
C TRP A 22 6.59 -8.60 14.93
N LEU A 23 5.76 -7.58 14.75
CA LEU A 23 6.18 -6.30 14.15
C LEU A 23 7.37 -5.68 14.90
N ARG A 24 7.32 -5.63 16.24
CA ARG A 24 8.40 -5.08 17.08
C ARG A 24 9.75 -5.76 16.85
N LYS A 25 9.73 -7.05 16.52
CA LYS A 25 10.94 -7.84 16.25
C LYS A 25 11.46 -7.66 14.82
N HIS A 26 10.59 -7.44 13.85
CA HIS A 26 10.93 -7.56 12.43
C HIS A 26 10.98 -6.24 11.66
N VAL A 27 10.34 -5.18 12.17
CA VAL A 27 10.19 -3.91 11.47
C VAL A 27 10.91 -2.81 12.23
N GLU A 28 11.68 -2.01 11.50
CA GLU A 28 12.35 -0.84 12.04
C GLU A 28 11.32 0.25 12.29
N VAL A 29 11.30 0.78 13.50
CA VAL A 29 10.42 1.90 13.89
C VAL A 29 11.32 3.09 14.15
N PRO A 30 11.12 4.23 13.48
CA PRO A 30 12.09 5.31 13.49
C PRO A 30 12.18 6.02 14.85
N GLU A 31 13.40 6.12 15.39
CA GLU A 31 13.65 6.83 16.66
C GLU A 31 13.25 8.31 16.61
N SER A 32 13.25 8.91 15.42
CA SER A 32 12.85 10.30 15.17
C SER A 32 11.41 10.59 15.57
N LEU A 33 10.55 9.57 15.75
CA LEU A 33 9.23 9.71 16.35
C LEU A 33 9.27 10.33 17.75
N LEU A 34 10.34 10.12 18.52
CA LEU A 34 10.52 10.69 19.86
C LEU A 34 10.61 12.23 19.86
N ARG A 35 10.79 12.86 18.68
CA ARG A 35 10.70 14.32 18.52
C ARG A 35 9.27 14.84 18.70
N PHE A 36 8.26 13.97 18.67
CA PHE A 36 6.85 14.30 18.74
C PHE A 36 6.23 13.81 20.04
N SER A 37 5.32 14.61 20.59
CA SER A 37 4.66 14.30 21.86
C SER A 37 3.78 13.06 21.75
N TRP A 38 3.98 12.13 22.69
CA TRP A 38 3.02 11.09 23.04
C TRP A 38 2.28 11.50 24.31
N HIS A 39 0.98 11.77 24.22
CA HIS A 39 0.13 12.06 25.37
C HIS A 39 -1.30 11.57 25.10
N ASP A 40 -1.93 10.91 26.07
CA ASP A 40 -3.24 10.25 25.86
C ASP A 40 -4.36 11.20 25.41
N GLN A 41 -4.26 12.49 25.75
CA GLN A 41 -5.22 13.52 25.35
C GLN A 41 -4.82 14.29 24.08
N ALA A 42 -3.57 14.14 23.62
CA ALA A 42 -3.00 14.90 22.51
C ALA A 42 -1.87 14.09 21.84
N LEU A 43 -2.25 12.98 21.22
CA LEU A 43 -1.39 12.15 20.40
C LEU A 43 -1.14 12.86 19.06
N HIS A 44 0.12 13.14 18.74
CA HIS A 44 0.49 13.71 17.45
C HIS A 44 0.21 12.73 16.31
N ARG A 45 -0.30 13.22 15.18
CA ARG A 45 -0.74 12.41 14.01
C ARG A 45 0.31 11.44 13.47
N VAL A 46 1.60 11.77 13.62
CA VAL A 46 2.73 10.95 13.14
C VAL A 46 2.75 9.57 13.80
N TRP A 47 2.35 9.47 15.07
CA TRP A 47 2.25 8.19 15.78
C TRP A 47 1.12 7.33 15.22
N LEU A 48 0.00 7.93 14.85
CA LEU A 48 -1.11 7.23 14.21
C LEU A 48 -0.76 6.83 12.77
N ALA A 49 -0.02 7.67 12.04
CA ALA A 49 0.49 7.34 10.71
C ALA A 49 1.42 6.11 10.76
N GLU A 50 2.35 6.07 11.72
CA GLU A 50 3.23 4.91 11.89
C GLU A 50 2.46 3.66 12.34
N ALA A 51 1.52 3.80 13.29
CA ALA A 51 0.67 2.68 13.71
C ALA A 51 -0.10 2.08 12.53
N LEU A 52 -0.63 2.92 11.62
CA LEU A 52 -1.29 2.48 10.40
C LEU A 52 -0.31 1.74 9.49
N ASN A 53 0.88 2.30 9.22
CA ASN A 53 1.90 1.67 8.37
C ASN A 53 2.31 0.29 8.90
N LEU A 54 2.56 0.16 10.21
CA LEU A 54 2.86 -1.13 10.85
C LEU A 54 1.70 -2.13 10.67
N CYS A 55 0.47 -1.69 10.88
CA CYS A 55 -0.69 -2.54 10.70
C CYS A 55 -0.85 -3.02 9.25
N LEU A 56 -0.66 -2.12 8.29
CA LEU A 56 -0.79 -2.44 6.87
C LEU A 56 0.34 -3.31 6.35
N LEU A 57 1.57 -3.12 6.84
CA LEU A 57 2.68 -4.02 6.57
C LEU A 57 2.36 -5.44 7.07
N HIS A 58 1.83 -5.57 8.30
CA HIS A 58 1.43 -6.87 8.84
C HIS A 58 0.36 -7.54 7.95
N LYS A 59 -0.67 -6.79 7.54
CA LYS A 59 -1.71 -7.29 6.62
C LYS A 59 -1.11 -7.83 5.33
N LEU A 60 -0.10 -7.15 4.82
CA LEU A 60 0.51 -7.46 3.54
C LEU A 60 1.43 -8.69 3.61
N VAL A 61 2.23 -8.83 4.67
CA VAL A 61 3.06 -10.04 4.84
C VAL A 61 2.20 -11.30 5.08
N GLU A 62 1.03 -11.17 5.69
CA GLU A 62 0.07 -12.27 5.80
C GLU A 62 -0.52 -12.67 4.44
N ALA A 63 -0.67 -11.70 3.53
CA ALA A 63 -1.19 -11.94 2.18
C ALA A 63 -0.12 -12.44 1.19
N VAL A 64 1.17 -12.27 1.50
CA VAL A 64 2.30 -12.61 0.62
C VAL A 64 3.27 -13.54 1.36
N PRO A 65 3.13 -14.87 1.24
CA PRO A 65 3.98 -15.84 1.96
C PRO A 65 5.48 -15.62 1.74
N ASP A 66 5.87 -15.23 0.53
CA ASP A 66 7.27 -14.90 0.21
C ASP A 66 7.76 -13.66 0.98
N GLY A 67 6.89 -12.68 1.20
CA GLY A 67 7.15 -11.49 2.01
C GLY A 67 7.32 -11.83 3.48
N ARG A 68 6.42 -12.64 4.05
CA ARG A 68 6.56 -13.16 5.42
C ARG A 68 7.90 -13.84 5.61
N ARG A 69 8.24 -14.76 4.70
CA ARG A 69 9.50 -15.51 4.71
C ARG A 69 10.72 -14.59 4.64
N TYR A 70 10.72 -13.63 3.71
CA TYR A 70 11.80 -12.66 3.58
C TYR A 70 12.00 -11.88 4.88
N VAL A 71 10.94 -11.31 5.45
CA VAL A 71 11.00 -10.50 6.67
C VAL A 71 11.51 -11.33 7.87
N GLU A 72 11.08 -12.58 8.01
CA GLU A 72 11.59 -13.48 9.05
C GLU A 72 13.09 -13.78 8.88
N GLU A 73 13.56 -13.96 7.65
CA GLU A 73 14.97 -14.21 7.35
C GLU A 73 15.84 -12.99 7.65
N GLN A 74 15.37 -11.78 7.35
CA GLN A 74 16.07 -10.54 7.74
C GLN A 74 16.27 -10.49 9.26
N ALA A 75 15.22 -10.78 10.05
CA ALA A 75 15.32 -10.77 11.50
C ALA A 75 16.27 -11.86 12.04
N ARG A 76 16.35 -13.04 11.40
CA ARG A 76 17.34 -14.08 11.75
C ARG A 76 18.78 -13.62 11.49
N GLN A 77 18.98 -12.72 10.52
CA GLN A 77 20.26 -12.09 10.21
C GLN A 77 20.53 -10.83 11.05
N GLY A 78 19.66 -10.51 12.02
CA GLY A 78 19.80 -9.35 12.89
C GLY A 78 19.38 -8.02 12.25
N ARG A 79 18.74 -8.06 11.07
CA ARG A 79 18.22 -6.87 10.38
C ARG A 79 16.71 -6.78 10.55
N LYS A 80 16.22 -5.58 10.84
CA LYS A 80 14.81 -5.24 10.70
C LYS A 80 14.55 -4.63 9.32
N VAL A 81 13.39 -4.94 8.76
CA VAL A 81 12.92 -4.37 7.50
C VAL A 81 12.58 -2.90 7.70
N VAL A 82 12.98 -2.06 6.74
CA VAL A 82 12.67 -0.63 6.72
C VAL A 82 11.56 -0.44 5.69
N PHE A 83 10.34 -0.17 6.15
CA PHE A 83 9.21 -0.05 5.24
C PHE A 83 9.29 1.27 4.46
N ASP A 84 9.61 1.21 3.16
CA ASP A 84 9.82 2.40 2.34
C ASP A 84 8.50 3.05 1.93
N HIS A 85 7.60 2.23 1.40
CA HIS A 85 6.29 2.67 0.95
C HIS A 85 5.35 1.48 0.74
N GLY A 86 4.05 1.77 0.74
CA GLY A 86 3.02 0.87 0.24
C GLY A 86 2.33 1.48 -0.98
N ALA A 87 2.01 0.66 -1.98
CA ALA A 87 1.26 1.08 -3.14
C ALA A 87 -0.16 0.53 -3.14
N ILE A 88 -1.14 1.36 -3.52
CA ILE A 88 -2.53 0.95 -3.73
C ILE A 88 -3.02 1.38 -5.11
N ARG A 89 -4.13 0.78 -5.51
CA ARG A 89 -4.86 1.15 -6.73
C ARG A 89 -6.27 1.58 -6.39
N THR A 90 -6.79 2.54 -7.15
CA THR A 90 -8.14 3.10 -7.06
C THR A 90 -8.73 3.23 -8.47
N VAL A 91 -10.03 3.48 -8.56
CA VAL A 91 -10.73 3.62 -9.85
C VAL A 91 -11.37 5.00 -9.89
N ASP A 92 -10.97 5.84 -10.86
CA ASP A 92 -11.62 7.12 -11.10
C ASP A 92 -12.91 6.93 -11.91
N TRP A 93 -13.97 6.53 -11.21
CA TRP A 93 -15.25 6.21 -11.84
C TRP A 93 -16.41 6.81 -11.06
N PRO A 94 -17.43 7.39 -11.73
CA PRO A 94 -18.58 7.97 -11.03
C PRO A 94 -19.53 6.91 -10.44
N VAL A 95 -19.61 5.72 -11.04
CA VAL A 95 -20.44 4.61 -10.53
C VAL A 95 -19.58 3.76 -9.59
N ASN A 96 -19.35 4.23 -8.38
CA ASN A 96 -18.41 3.63 -7.43
C ASN A 96 -19.05 3.29 -6.07
N GLY A 97 -20.35 2.99 -6.07
CA GLY A 97 -21.13 2.77 -4.84
C GLY A 97 -21.09 3.98 -3.91
N GLU A 98 -20.83 3.74 -2.64
CA GLU A 98 -20.68 4.76 -1.60
C GLU A 98 -19.24 5.29 -1.49
N LEU A 99 -18.28 4.59 -2.09
CA LEU A 99 -16.86 4.92 -1.97
C LEU A 99 -16.53 6.15 -2.83
N PRO A 100 -15.83 7.18 -2.28
CA PRO A 100 -15.40 8.32 -3.10
C PRO A 100 -14.56 7.88 -4.30
N ARG A 101 -14.70 8.61 -5.42
CA ARG A 101 -14.03 8.28 -6.68
C ARG A 101 -12.51 8.37 -6.56
N GLY A 102 -11.82 7.40 -7.16
CA GLY A 102 -10.38 7.45 -7.39
C GLY A 102 -9.56 7.72 -6.12
N ARG A 103 -8.60 8.62 -6.22
CA ARG A 103 -7.69 9.02 -5.14
C ARG A 103 -8.42 9.68 -3.98
N GLN A 104 -9.61 10.22 -4.19
CA GLN A 104 -10.38 10.91 -3.13
C GLN A 104 -10.75 9.96 -1.99
N ALA A 105 -10.88 8.65 -2.26
CA ALA A 105 -11.10 7.63 -1.25
C ALA A 105 -9.96 7.59 -0.21
N PHE A 106 -8.73 7.93 -0.62
CA PHE A 106 -7.52 7.83 0.21
C PHE A 106 -6.93 9.17 0.60
N SER A 107 -7.01 10.21 -0.25
CA SER A 107 -6.50 11.54 0.10
C SER A 107 -7.17 12.08 1.36
N ARG A 108 -8.48 11.84 1.53
CA ARG A 108 -9.23 12.19 2.75
C ARG A 108 -8.77 11.45 4.02
N LEU A 109 -8.02 10.35 3.87
CA LEU A 109 -7.46 9.57 4.99
C LEU A 109 -6.00 9.96 5.25
N LEU A 110 -5.22 10.08 4.18
CA LEU A 110 -3.78 10.30 4.22
C LEU A 110 -3.41 11.75 4.57
N GLU A 111 -4.09 12.74 3.98
CA GLU A 111 -3.75 14.15 4.20
C GLU A 111 -3.92 14.58 5.68
N PRO A 112 -5.00 14.20 6.40
CA PRO A 112 -5.10 14.44 7.84
C PRO A 112 -3.97 13.85 8.68
N LEU A 113 -3.42 12.70 8.26
CA LEU A 113 -2.28 12.02 8.89
C LEU A 113 -0.93 12.67 8.56
N GLY A 114 -0.93 13.69 7.69
CA GLY A 114 0.25 14.48 7.34
C GLY A 114 0.94 14.09 6.05
N PHE A 115 0.33 13.20 5.26
CA PHE A 115 0.80 12.88 3.91
C PHE A 115 0.32 13.94 2.92
N THR A 116 0.97 15.11 2.92
CA THR A 116 0.48 16.29 2.17
C THR A 116 1.44 16.80 1.09
N ASP A 117 2.68 16.30 1.02
CA ASP A 117 3.51 16.52 -0.18
C ASP A 117 3.17 15.45 -1.21
N VAL A 118 2.42 15.89 -2.22
CA VAL A 118 1.83 15.02 -3.24
C VAL A 118 2.47 15.31 -4.59
N ARG A 119 3.15 14.30 -5.14
CA ARG A 119 3.73 14.36 -6.49
C ARG A 119 2.91 13.53 -7.45
N THR A 120 2.77 13.99 -8.69
CA THR A 120 1.98 13.31 -9.73
C THR A 120 2.87 12.61 -10.74
N TYR A 121 2.54 11.37 -11.06
CA TYR A 121 3.27 10.49 -11.97
C TYR A 121 2.34 9.97 -13.07
N PRO A 122 2.40 10.49 -14.30
CA PRO A 122 1.59 9.98 -15.40
C PRO A 122 1.95 8.52 -15.75
N LEU A 123 0.97 7.63 -15.75
CA LEU A 123 1.11 6.22 -16.10
C LEU A 123 0.33 5.92 -17.38
N THR A 124 0.59 6.73 -18.41
CA THR A 124 -0.25 6.82 -19.62
C THR A 124 -0.44 5.50 -20.35
N LYS A 125 0.60 4.65 -20.41
CA LYS A 125 0.52 3.32 -21.05
C LYS A 125 -0.47 2.36 -20.38
N LEU A 126 -0.76 2.59 -19.09
CA LEU A 126 -1.68 1.77 -18.30
C LEU A 126 -3.06 2.41 -18.17
N ASN A 127 -3.28 3.56 -18.83
CA ASN A 127 -4.45 4.41 -18.61
C ASN A 127 -4.64 4.76 -17.12
N MET A 128 -3.53 5.04 -16.43
CA MET A 128 -3.51 5.37 -15.01
C MET A 128 -2.82 6.72 -14.72
N THR A 129 -3.02 7.23 -13.50
CA THR A 129 -2.21 8.29 -12.89
C THR A 129 -1.77 7.83 -11.50
N GLY A 130 -0.49 7.99 -11.17
CA GLY A 130 0.05 7.75 -9.83
C GLY A 130 0.21 9.04 -9.04
N TRP A 131 0.07 8.95 -7.72
CA TRP A 131 0.36 10.00 -6.76
C TRP A 131 1.23 9.45 -5.63
N GLY A 132 2.42 10.04 -5.47
CA GLY A 132 3.28 9.77 -4.31
C GLY A 132 2.93 10.71 -3.18
N TYR A 133 2.54 10.15 -2.04
CA TYR A 133 2.13 10.83 -0.83
C TYR A 133 3.22 10.67 0.23
N ARG A 134 3.90 11.78 0.56
CA ARG A 134 4.98 11.83 1.54
C ARG A 134 4.53 12.45 2.86
N GLN A 135 4.88 11.82 3.98
CA GLN A 135 4.58 12.31 5.33
C GLN A 135 5.45 13.53 5.66
N MET A 136 4.87 14.66 6.04
CA MET A 136 5.63 15.93 6.14
C MET A 136 6.36 16.17 7.46
N ASP A 137 6.00 15.46 8.53
CA ASP A 137 6.63 15.58 9.83
C ASP A 137 7.94 14.75 9.91
N LEU A 138 7.98 13.60 9.24
CA LEU A 138 9.13 12.67 9.14
C LEU A 138 9.22 12.05 7.73
N PRO A 139 9.57 12.85 6.70
CA PRO A 139 9.46 12.44 5.29
C PRO A 139 10.37 11.29 4.87
N GLU A 140 11.53 11.16 5.49
CA GLU A 140 12.50 10.11 5.17
C GLU A 140 12.24 8.81 5.92
N ASP A 141 11.58 8.91 7.07
CA ASP A 141 11.46 7.82 8.03
C ASP A 141 10.11 7.09 7.94
N ILE A 142 9.01 7.82 7.73
CA ILE A 142 7.67 7.24 7.65
C ILE A 142 7.40 6.77 6.22
N ALA A 143 6.99 5.50 6.08
CA ALA A 143 6.71 4.89 4.79
C ALA A 143 5.74 5.75 3.96
N GLN A 144 6.05 5.95 2.68
CA GLN A 144 5.23 6.72 1.75
C GLN A 144 4.01 5.90 1.25
N PHE A 145 3.05 6.58 0.63
CA PHE A 145 1.96 5.91 -0.09
C PHE A 145 2.05 6.24 -1.58
N PHE A 146 2.03 5.22 -2.43
CA PHE A 146 1.86 5.39 -3.88
C PHE A 146 0.43 5.02 -4.29
N VAL A 147 -0.42 6.00 -4.53
CA VAL A 147 -1.83 5.80 -4.90
C VAL A 147 -1.97 5.88 -6.41
N SER A 148 -2.45 4.84 -7.07
CA SER A 148 -2.66 4.84 -8.53
C SER A 148 -4.14 4.83 -8.89
N GLU A 149 -4.63 5.78 -9.68
CA GLU A 149 -5.97 5.75 -10.28
C GLU A 149 -5.93 5.11 -11.66
N LEU A 150 -6.84 4.19 -11.91
CA LEU A 150 -7.25 3.80 -13.25
C LEU A 150 -8.31 4.76 -13.80
N HIS A 151 -8.27 5.03 -15.11
CA HIS A 151 -9.21 5.85 -15.86
C HIS A 151 -10.06 5.00 -16.82
N PRO A 152 -11.20 4.40 -16.39
CA PRO A 152 -12.00 3.51 -17.24
C PRO A 152 -12.52 4.16 -18.53
N GLY A 153 -12.70 5.49 -18.53
CA GLY A 153 -13.14 6.25 -19.70
C GLY A 153 -12.17 6.25 -20.89
N ARG A 154 -10.99 5.62 -20.75
CA ARG A 154 -9.98 5.44 -21.82
C ARG A 154 -10.03 4.04 -22.47
N PHE A 155 -10.96 3.19 -22.05
CA PHE A 155 -11.14 1.81 -22.53
C PHE A 155 -12.44 1.66 -23.32
N SER A 156 -12.77 0.44 -23.75
CA SER A 156 -14.02 0.17 -24.46
C SER A 156 -15.27 0.43 -23.61
N GLU A 157 -16.41 0.58 -24.27
CA GLU A 157 -17.70 0.71 -23.56
C GLU A 157 -18.03 -0.54 -22.73
N ALA A 158 -17.74 -1.73 -23.27
CA ALA A 158 -17.94 -3.00 -22.57
C ALA A 158 -17.10 -3.07 -21.29
N PHE A 159 -15.85 -2.61 -21.34
CA PHE A 159 -14.98 -2.49 -20.19
C PHE A 159 -15.54 -1.53 -19.14
N ALA A 160 -15.96 -0.32 -19.55
CA ALA A 160 -16.54 0.66 -18.63
C ALA A 160 -17.83 0.16 -17.93
N GLN A 161 -18.64 -0.63 -18.66
CA GLN A 161 -19.82 -1.28 -18.08
C GLN A 161 -19.45 -2.38 -17.09
N ALA A 162 -18.42 -3.19 -17.38
CA ALA A 162 -17.89 -4.19 -16.45
C ALA A 162 -17.32 -3.52 -15.18
N VAL A 163 -16.58 -2.42 -15.31
CA VAL A 163 -16.12 -1.63 -14.16
C VAL A 163 -17.29 -1.19 -13.29
N SER A 164 -18.35 -0.65 -13.90
CA SER A 164 -19.55 -0.19 -13.17
C SER A 164 -20.21 -1.33 -12.37
N ARG A 165 -20.29 -2.54 -12.93
CA ARG A 165 -20.85 -3.71 -12.23
C ARG A 165 -19.97 -4.17 -11.07
N VAL A 166 -18.66 -4.12 -11.24
CA VAL A 166 -17.69 -4.48 -10.18
C VAL A 166 -17.74 -3.49 -9.03
N VAL A 167 -17.48 -2.20 -9.29
CA VAL A 167 -17.28 -1.21 -8.23
C VAL A 167 -18.58 -0.54 -7.76
N GLY A 168 -19.69 -0.73 -8.47
CA GLY A 168 -20.98 -0.12 -8.13
C GLY A 168 -21.57 -0.57 -6.79
N SER A 169 -21.04 -1.66 -6.21
CA SER A 169 -21.42 -2.17 -4.88
C SER A 169 -20.45 -1.77 -3.77
N SER A 170 -19.49 -0.89 -4.05
CA SER A 170 -18.49 -0.49 -3.04
C SER A 170 -19.14 0.22 -1.86
N VAL A 171 -18.74 -0.14 -0.65
CA VAL A 171 -19.14 0.54 0.58
C VAL A 171 -18.11 1.57 1.02
N ASP A 172 -18.54 2.58 1.76
CA ASP A 172 -17.62 3.47 2.45
C ASP A 172 -17.24 2.88 3.83
N PRO A 173 -15.96 2.54 4.08
CA PRO A 173 -15.54 2.02 5.38
C PRO A 173 -15.55 3.09 6.50
N LEU A 174 -15.73 4.37 6.17
CA LEU A 174 -15.76 5.46 7.15
C LEU A 174 -17.19 5.70 7.67
N GLN A 175 -17.23 6.23 8.89
CA GLN A 175 -18.45 6.65 9.58
C GLN A 175 -18.28 8.11 10.00
N PRO A 176 -19.37 8.85 10.32
CA PRO A 176 -19.30 10.27 10.66
C PRO A 176 -18.34 10.59 11.82
N GLU A 177 -18.19 9.68 12.79
CA GLU A 177 -17.22 9.83 13.88
C GLU A 177 -15.77 9.81 13.36
N HIS A 178 -15.44 8.90 12.44
CA HIS A 178 -14.11 8.82 11.82
C HIS A 178 -13.77 10.12 11.08
N GLU A 179 -14.73 10.67 10.33
CA GLU A 179 -14.57 11.94 9.61
C GLU A 179 -14.33 13.12 10.57
N SER A 180 -15.02 13.15 11.72
CA SER A 180 -14.82 14.15 12.76
C SER A 180 -13.40 14.10 13.33
N ILE A 181 -12.87 12.90 13.60
CA ILE A 181 -11.51 12.70 14.09
C ILE A 181 -10.48 13.14 13.03
N LEU A 182 -10.67 12.72 11.77
CA LEU A 182 -9.80 13.14 10.66
C LEU A 182 -9.81 14.66 10.48
N ARG A 183 -10.98 15.31 10.57
CA ARG A 183 -11.07 16.77 10.53
C ARG A 183 -10.27 17.42 11.66
N ARG A 184 -10.33 16.86 12.87
CA ARG A 184 -9.52 17.35 14.00
C ARG A 184 -8.03 17.19 13.72
N LEU A 185 -7.59 16.03 13.24
CA LEU A 185 -6.20 15.78 12.86
C LEU A 185 -5.71 16.78 11.81
N SER A 186 -6.52 17.11 10.80
CA SER A 186 -6.17 18.13 9.81
C SER A 186 -6.00 19.53 10.42
N LEU A 187 -6.83 19.89 11.41
CA LEU A 187 -6.82 21.22 12.02
C LEU A 187 -5.73 21.37 13.09
N THR A 188 -5.51 20.36 13.91
CA THR A 188 -4.69 20.45 15.12
C THR A 188 -3.43 19.60 15.06
N ARG A 189 -3.34 18.64 14.12
CA ARG A 189 -2.35 17.55 14.06
C ARG A 189 -2.39 16.59 15.24
N HIS A 190 -3.43 16.66 16.07
CA HIS A 190 -3.55 15.85 17.28
C HIS A 190 -4.94 15.23 17.41
N CYS A 191 -4.98 14.05 18.01
CA CYS A 191 -6.20 13.40 18.49
C CYS A 191 -5.96 12.83 19.89
N SER A 192 -6.98 12.42 20.62
CA SER A 192 -6.78 11.61 21.82
C SER A 192 -6.40 10.16 21.45
N LEU A 193 -5.78 9.43 22.38
CA LEU A 193 -5.49 8.00 22.21
C LEU A 193 -6.78 7.19 22.03
N SER A 194 -7.88 7.60 22.65
CA SER A 194 -9.20 6.97 22.44
C SER A 194 -9.66 7.15 21.00
N GLU A 195 -9.55 8.36 20.45
CA GLU A 195 -9.88 8.63 19.05
C GLU A 195 -8.96 7.88 18.08
N ALA A 196 -7.67 7.77 18.39
CA ALA A 196 -6.74 6.97 17.60
C ALA A 196 -7.15 5.49 17.56
N LYS A 197 -7.59 4.93 18.70
CA LYS A 197 -8.11 3.54 18.78
C LYS A 197 -9.42 3.36 18.03
N THR A 198 -10.28 4.37 18.01
CA THR A 198 -11.52 4.37 17.20
C THR A 198 -11.22 4.44 15.70
N LEU A 199 -10.29 5.31 15.30
CA LEU A 199 -10.02 5.61 13.89
C LEU A 199 -9.15 4.54 13.20
N LEU A 200 -8.15 3.98 13.89
CA LEU A 200 -7.18 3.05 13.30
C LEU A 200 -7.83 1.82 12.63
N PRO A 201 -8.84 1.13 13.22
CA PRO A 201 -9.52 0.02 12.55
C PRO A 201 -10.21 0.43 11.24
N ALA A 202 -10.85 1.60 11.19
CA ALA A 202 -11.52 2.09 10.00
C ALA A 202 -10.51 2.44 8.89
N LEU A 203 -9.39 3.09 9.25
CA LEU A 203 -8.28 3.33 8.33
C LEU A 203 -7.76 2.01 7.76
N TYR A 204 -7.49 1.01 8.62
CA TYR A 204 -7.00 -0.30 8.22
C TYR A 204 -7.96 -1.06 7.28
N GLN A 205 -9.27 -0.94 7.51
CA GLN A 205 -10.30 -1.54 6.66
C GLN A 205 -10.37 -0.90 5.27
N ALA A 206 -10.08 0.40 5.15
CA ALA A 206 -10.07 1.09 3.87
C ALA A 206 -9.06 0.53 2.86
N PHE A 207 -7.94 -0.01 3.33
CA PHE A 207 -6.94 -0.71 2.51
C PHE A 207 -7.35 -2.16 2.23
N GLY A 208 -8.53 -2.34 1.63
CA GLY A 208 -9.14 -3.62 1.34
C GLY A 208 -10.08 -3.54 0.14
N ARG A 209 -10.75 -4.66 -0.17
CA ARG A 209 -11.80 -4.68 -1.19
C ARG A 209 -13.13 -4.21 -0.62
N GLN A 210 -13.62 -3.08 -1.12
CA GLN A 210 -14.86 -2.47 -0.65
C GLN A 210 -16.09 -2.92 -1.44
N HIS A 211 -15.90 -3.45 -2.65
CA HIS A 211 -16.97 -4.05 -3.46
C HIS A 211 -17.17 -5.54 -3.16
N GLY A 212 -18.35 -6.02 -3.58
CA GLY A 212 -18.77 -7.41 -3.41
C GLY A 212 -18.03 -8.42 -4.29
N VAL A 213 -18.59 -9.63 -4.39
CA VAL A 213 -18.04 -10.69 -5.24
C VAL A 213 -18.17 -10.30 -6.71
N VAL A 214 -17.16 -10.65 -7.51
CA VAL A 214 -17.06 -10.30 -8.93
C VAL A 214 -17.55 -11.46 -9.81
N GLN A 215 -18.29 -11.14 -10.87
CA GLN A 215 -18.66 -12.10 -11.90
C GLN A 215 -17.43 -12.46 -12.75
N GLU A 216 -17.22 -13.74 -13.02
CA GLU A 216 -16.10 -14.24 -13.83
C GLU A 216 -16.08 -13.60 -15.22
N THR A 217 -17.25 -13.39 -15.81
CA THR A 217 -17.39 -12.73 -17.12
C THR A 217 -16.93 -11.27 -17.09
N ASP A 218 -17.21 -10.54 -16.00
CA ASP A 218 -16.74 -9.17 -15.83
C ASP A 218 -15.24 -9.14 -15.59
N TYR A 219 -14.73 -10.02 -14.72
CA TYR A 219 -13.29 -10.18 -14.51
C TYR A 219 -12.54 -10.44 -15.82
N GLN A 220 -13.01 -11.38 -16.65
CA GLN A 220 -12.37 -11.70 -17.92
C GLN A 220 -12.48 -10.55 -18.93
N CYS A 221 -13.63 -9.85 -18.96
CA CYS A 221 -13.78 -8.65 -19.79
C CYS A 221 -12.76 -7.57 -19.42
N LEU A 222 -12.53 -7.36 -18.12
CA LEU A 222 -11.53 -6.40 -17.65
C LEU A 222 -10.11 -6.87 -17.99
N LEU A 223 -9.79 -8.12 -17.72
CA LEU A 223 -8.46 -8.70 -17.96
C LEU A 223 -8.03 -8.63 -19.43
N ASN A 224 -8.98 -8.69 -20.36
CA ASN A 224 -8.69 -8.60 -21.79
C ASN A 224 -8.13 -7.23 -22.22
N GLU A 225 -8.42 -6.17 -21.47
CA GLU A 225 -7.97 -4.80 -21.79
C GLU A 225 -7.04 -4.20 -20.74
N SER A 226 -7.12 -4.61 -19.46
CA SER A 226 -6.26 -4.14 -18.38
C SER A 226 -6.08 -5.19 -17.27
N ALA A 227 -4.85 -5.66 -17.12
CA ALA A 227 -4.46 -6.50 -15.98
C ALA A 227 -4.60 -5.75 -14.65
N GLU A 228 -4.41 -4.42 -14.66
CA GLU A 228 -4.51 -3.58 -13.47
C GLU A 228 -5.94 -3.52 -12.94
N MET A 229 -6.92 -3.35 -13.82
CA MET A 229 -8.33 -3.34 -13.41
C MET A 229 -8.83 -4.72 -13.01
N ALA A 230 -8.37 -5.79 -13.68
CA ALA A 230 -8.67 -7.16 -13.27
C ALA A 230 -8.13 -7.44 -11.85
N TRP A 231 -6.93 -6.96 -11.53
CA TRP A 231 -6.37 -7.03 -10.18
C TRP A 231 -7.18 -6.20 -9.16
N ILE A 232 -7.59 -4.97 -9.51
CA ILE A 232 -8.48 -4.16 -8.66
C ILE A 232 -9.81 -4.89 -8.42
N ALA A 233 -10.33 -5.62 -9.40
CA ALA A 233 -11.58 -6.36 -9.24
C ALA A 233 -11.45 -7.44 -8.15
N THR A 234 -10.30 -8.11 -8.01
CA THR A 234 -10.13 -9.17 -7.01
C THR A 234 -9.63 -8.65 -5.66
N GLU A 235 -8.77 -7.63 -5.65
CA GLU A 235 -8.07 -7.15 -4.46
C GLU A 235 -8.59 -5.81 -3.91
N GLY A 236 -9.34 -5.06 -4.72
CA GLY A 236 -9.80 -3.71 -4.44
C GLY A 236 -8.67 -2.73 -4.15
N ASN A 237 -8.72 -2.10 -2.98
CA ASN A 237 -7.73 -1.13 -2.55
C ASN A 237 -6.69 -1.70 -1.57
N SER A 238 -6.54 -3.02 -1.54
CA SER A 238 -5.45 -3.68 -0.78
C SER A 238 -4.08 -3.20 -1.27
N PHE A 239 -3.06 -3.30 -0.42
CA PHE A 239 -1.69 -3.02 -0.86
C PHE A 239 -1.26 -3.97 -1.97
N ASN A 240 -0.75 -3.40 -3.05
CA ASN A 240 -0.23 -4.14 -4.20
C ASN A 240 1.14 -4.76 -3.93
N HIS A 241 1.99 -4.07 -3.16
CA HIS A 241 3.29 -4.59 -2.79
C HIS A 241 3.84 -3.96 -1.52
N LEU A 242 4.80 -4.67 -0.95
CA LEU A 242 5.60 -4.29 0.22
C LEU A 242 6.92 -3.82 -0.35
N THR A 243 7.41 -2.65 0.04
CA THR A 243 8.76 -2.22 -0.37
C THR A 243 9.67 -2.08 0.84
N ASP A 244 10.73 -2.87 0.86
CA ASP A 244 11.80 -2.76 1.85
C ASP A 244 12.93 -1.86 1.33
N ARG A 245 13.32 -0.85 2.11
CA ARG A 245 14.49 -0.01 1.83
C ARG A 245 15.76 -0.74 2.24
N VAL A 246 16.58 -1.10 1.26
CA VAL A 246 17.86 -1.78 1.45
C VAL A 246 19.02 -0.82 1.18
N LEU A 247 20.16 -1.06 1.85
CA LEU A 247 21.36 -0.25 1.69
C LEU A 247 22.08 -0.51 0.37
N ASP A 248 22.13 -1.79 -0.03
CA ASP A 248 22.75 -2.26 -1.26
C ASP A 248 21.80 -3.23 -1.97
N LEU A 249 21.16 -2.74 -3.03
CA LEU A 249 20.18 -3.47 -3.80
C LEU A 249 20.82 -4.59 -4.61
N GLU A 250 22.02 -4.39 -5.16
CA GLU A 250 22.68 -5.41 -5.97
C GLU A 250 23.09 -6.61 -5.11
N ALA A 251 23.64 -6.35 -3.92
CA ALA A 251 23.96 -7.39 -2.94
C ALA A 251 22.69 -8.12 -2.46
N CYS A 252 21.61 -7.38 -2.20
CA CYS A 252 20.31 -7.98 -1.87
C CYS A 252 19.84 -8.92 -2.99
N VAL A 253 19.84 -8.45 -4.24
CA VAL A 253 19.42 -9.24 -5.42
C VAL A 253 20.27 -10.49 -5.59
N ALA A 254 21.59 -10.38 -5.46
CA ALA A 254 22.50 -11.53 -5.52
C ALA A 254 22.15 -12.57 -4.46
N GLN A 255 22.00 -12.14 -3.20
CA GLN A 255 21.60 -13.03 -2.10
C GLN A 255 20.25 -13.70 -2.35
N GLN A 256 19.24 -12.96 -2.80
CA GLN A 256 17.93 -13.52 -3.08
C GLN A 256 17.97 -14.53 -4.26
N ARG A 257 18.81 -14.30 -5.27
CA ARG A 257 19.03 -15.25 -6.38
C ARG A 257 19.75 -16.52 -5.91
N ASP A 258 20.75 -16.40 -5.05
CA ASP A 258 21.45 -17.55 -4.46
C ASP A 258 20.50 -18.42 -3.63
N LEU A 259 19.52 -17.79 -2.97
CA LEU A 259 18.41 -18.45 -2.25
C LEU A 259 17.29 -18.95 -3.19
N GLN A 260 17.49 -18.88 -4.50
CA GLN A 260 16.53 -19.29 -5.54
C GLN A 260 15.15 -18.63 -5.41
N ARG A 261 15.13 -17.37 -4.97
CA ARG A 261 13.90 -16.57 -4.89
C ARG A 261 13.44 -16.13 -6.28
N PRO A 262 12.12 -15.91 -6.46
CA PRO A 262 11.55 -15.58 -7.77
C PRO A 262 11.80 -14.11 -8.14
N MET A 263 13.06 -13.68 -8.19
CA MET A 263 13.43 -12.31 -8.54
C MET A 263 13.07 -11.95 -9.99
N LYS A 264 12.77 -10.67 -10.23
CA LYS A 264 12.83 -10.09 -11.57
C LYS A 264 14.25 -10.21 -12.16
N ASP A 265 14.30 -10.19 -13.49
CA ASP A 265 15.56 -10.34 -14.22
C ASP A 265 16.40 -9.05 -14.18
N SER A 266 15.74 -7.89 -14.12
CA SER A 266 16.37 -6.57 -14.16
C SER A 266 16.14 -5.75 -12.87
N ILE A 267 17.11 -4.88 -12.58
CA ILE A 267 16.96 -3.76 -11.66
C ILE A 267 16.54 -2.54 -12.48
N GLU A 268 15.50 -1.85 -12.03
CA GLU A 268 15.01 -0.60 -12.60
C GLU A 268 15.76 0.55 -11.91
N VAL A 269 16.32 1.47 -12.71
CA VAL A 269 17.14 2.59 -12.22
C VAL A 269 16.52 3.89 -12.70
N SER A 270 16.29 4.83 -11.78
CA SER A 270 15.70 6.13 -12.12
C SER A 270 16.57 6.93 -13.07
N ALA A 271 15.98 7.91 -13.75
CA ALA A 271 16.70 8.85 -14.62
C ALA A 271 17.80 9.62 -13.88
N SER A 272 17.62 9.84 -12.56
CA SER A 272 18.64 10.45 -11.70
C SER A 272 19.75 9.50 -11.29
N GLY A 273 19.56 8.18 -11.45
CA GLY A 273 20.43 7.14 -10.92
C GLY A 273 20.31 6.93 -9.41
N ARG A 274 19.54 7.75 -8.69
CA ARG A 274 19.47 7.76 -7.22
C ARG A 274 18.45 6.80 -6.63
N VAL A 275 17.51 6.32 -7.44
CA VAL A 275 16.51 5.36 -6.98
C VAL A 275 16.63 4.11 -7.83
N MET A 276 16.95 3.00 -7.17
CA MET A 276 17.03 1.68 -7.79
C MET A 276 15.98 0.78 -7.15
N GLN A 277 15.28 -0.02 -7.94
CA GLN A 277 14.28 -0.94 -7.42
C GLN A 277 14.19 -2.23 -8.22
N THR A 278 13.74 -3.29 -7.55
CA THR A 278 13.35 -4.55 -8.19
C THR A 278 12.42 -5.32 -7.25
N ALA A 279 11.86 -6.42 -7.72
CA ALA A 279 10.83 -7.15 -6.98
C ALA A 279 10.93 -8.66 -7.19
N TYR A 280 10.30 -9.40 -6.29
CA TYR A 280 9.84 -10.75 -6.58
C TYR A 280 8.72 -10.71 -7.62
N ARG A 281 8.65 -11.73 -8.49
CA ARG A 281 7.48 -12.06 -9.30
C ARG A 281 6.28 -12.24 -8.39
N ALA A 282 5.12 -11.72 -8.81
CA ALA A 282 3.93 -11.75 -7.96
C ALA A 282 3.50 -13.19 -7.68
N SER A 283 3.23 -13.48 -6.42
CA SER A 283 2.66 -14.76 -6.01
C SER A 283 1.24 -14.85 -6.54
N THR A 284 0.84 -16.05 -7.00
CA THR A 284 -0.57 -16.32 -7.32
C THR A 284 -1.35 -16.56 -6.03
N VAL A 285 -2.55 -16.00 -5.94
CA VAL A 285 -3.49 -16.18 -4.84
C VAL A 285 -4.79 -16.78 -5.34
N SER A 286 -5.47 -17.54 -4.49
CA SER A 286 -6.82 -18.04 -4.79
C SER A 286 -7.86 -16.96 -4.49
N ARG A 287 -8.72 -16.64 -5.45
CA ARG A 287 -9.84 -15.71 -5.29
C ARG A 287 -11.10 -16.27 -5.90
N GLY A 288 -12.22 -16.03 -5.21
CA GLY A 288 -13.53 -16.42 -5.67
C GLY A 288 -14.13 -15.49 -6.69
N LEU A 289 -14.61 -16.06 -7.79
CA LEU A 289 -15.46 -15.40 -8.77
C LEU A 289 -16.80 -16.14 -8.87
N ILE A 290 -17.86 -15.44 -9.26
CA ILE A 290 -19.16 -16.06 -9.54
C ILE A 290 -19.20 -16.46 -11.02
N ASP A 291 -19.43 -17.73 -11.30
CA ASP A 291 -19.58 -18.24 -12.67
C ASP A 291 -20.94 -17.85 -13.28
N ALA A 292 -21.13 -18.16 -14.57
CA ALA A 292 -22.37 -17.87 -15.28
C ALA A 292 -23.63 -18.56 -14.69
N ALA A 293 -23.46 -19.59 -13.87
CA ALA A 293 -24.54 -20.29 -13.17
C ALA A 293 -24.82 -19.71 -11.77
N GLY A 294 -24.11 -18.66 -11.36
CA GLY A 294 -24.25 -18.05 -10.03
C GLY A 294 -23.47 -18.77 -8.94
N VAL A 295 -22.54 -19.67 -9.29
CA VAL A 295 -21.78 -20.49 -8.33
C VAL A 295 -20.41 -19.86 -8.06
N TYR A 296 -20.03 -19.81 -6.79
CA TYR A 296 -18.70 -19.38 -6.37
C TYR A 296 -17.64 -20.42 -6.76
N ARG A 297 -16.62 -19.99 -7.52
CA ARG A 297 -15.47 -20.80 -7.91
C ARG A 297 -14.17 -20.10 -7.59
N GLU A 298 -13.18 -20.87 -7.18
CA GLU A 298 -11.84 -20.38 -6.93
C GLU A 298 -11.02 -20.31 -8.23
N HIS A 299 -10.33 -19.18 -8.42
CA HIS A 299 -9.43 -18.93 -9.53
C HIS A 299 -8.06 -18.49 -9.00
N ALA A 300 -7.00 -18.98 -9.65
CA ALA A 300 -5.66 -18.48 -9.41
C ALA A 300 -5.47 -17.15 -10.13
N VAL A 301 -5.26 -16.07 -9.37
CA VAL A 301 -5.06 -14.72 -9.90
C VAL A 301 -3.78 -14.10 -9.32
N PRO A 302 -3.16 -13.11 -9.99
CA PRO A 302 -2.00 -12.41 -9.42
C PRO A 302 -2.37 -11.71 -8.12
N GLY A 303 -1.58 -11.92 -7.07
CA GLY A 303 -1.73 -11.27 -5.78
C GLY A 303 -0.82 -10.06 -5.62
N SER A 304 -0.45 -9.79 -4.37
CA SER A 304 0.56 -8.79 -4.01
C SER A 304 1.97 -9.38 -4.05
N PHE A 305 3.00 -8.54 -4.01
CA PHE A 305 4.40 -8.98 -4.10
C PHE A 305 5.36 -8.21 -3.18
N VAL A 306 6.61 -8.66 -3.16
CA VAL A 306 7.71 -8.04 -2.40
C VAL A 306 8.58 -7.23 -3.35
N GLU A 307 8.87 -6.00 -2.99
CA GLU A 307 9.76 -5.08 -3.67
C GLU A 307 10.91 -4.66 -2.75
N PHE A 308 12.04 -4.36 -3.37
CA PHE A 308 13.23 -3.84 -2.73
C PHE A 308 13.63 -2.54 -3.41
N ILE A 309 14.00 -1.54 -2.61
CA ILE A 309 14.39 -0.23 -3.10
C ILE A 309 15.66 0.25 -2.40
N GLN A 310 16.55 0.87 -3.17
CA GLN A 310 17.66 1.65 -2.65
C GLN A 310 17.45 3.11 -3.06
N ARG A 311 17.63 4.01 -2.09
CA ARG A 311 17.52 5.45 -2.28
C ARG A 311 18.84 6.10 -1.87
N GLU A 312 19.51 6.69 -2.85
CA GLU A 312 20.72 7.46 -2.63
C GLU A 312 20.41 8.84 -2.05
N VAL A 313 21.40 9.38 -1.35
CA VAL A 313 21.38 10.77 -0.89
C VAL A 313 21.62 11.68 -2.10
N ASP A 314 20.77 12.68 -2.26
CA ASP A 314 20.98 13.76 -3.21
C ASP A 314 22.14 14.65 -2.72
N PRO A 315 23.26 14.75 -3.46
CA PRO A 315 24.43 15.48 -3.01
C PRO A 315 24.20 16.98 -2.87
N ASP A 316 23.20 17.54 -3.56
CA ASP A 316 22.91 18.98 -3.51
C ASP A 316 22.11 19.34 -2.25
N THR A 317 21.28 18.41 -1.75
CA THR A 317 20.40 18.66 -0.60
C THR A 317 20.85 17.97 0.68
N GLY A 318 21.65 16.91 0.57
CA GLY A 318 22.01 16.03 1.68
C GLY A 318 20.86 15.15 2.18
N LEU A 319 19.75 15.08 1.44
CA LEU A 319 18.54 14.33 1.78
C LEU A 319 18.37 13.13 0.84
N ILE A 320 17.69 12.08 1.28
CA ILE A 320 17.44 10.91 0.41
C ILE A 320 16.45 11.25 -0.72
N ASP A 321 16.67 10.68 -1.91
CA ASP A 321 15.75 10.86 -3.05
C ASP A 321 14.45 10.06 -2.84
N LEU A 322 13.41 10.75 -2.40
CA LEU A 322 12.09 10.19 -2.08
C LEU A 322 11.15 10.11 -3.29
N ASN A 323 11.61 10.47 -4.48
CA ASN A 323 10.77 10.38 -5.68
C ASN A 323 10.48 8.94 -6.08
N PHE A 324 9.40 8.80 -6.84
CA PHE A 324 9.15 7.63 -7.66
C PHE A 324 9.54 7.99 -9.09
N ASP A 325 10.26 7.14 -9.81
CA ASP A 325 10.47 7.42 -11.23
C ASP A 325 9.25 6.94 -12.00
N SER A 326 8.62 7.82 -12.79
CA SER A 326 7.48 7.48 -13.65
C SER A 326 7.77 6.35 -14.65
N SER A 327 9.02 6.21 -15.12
CA SER A 327 9.45 5.14 -16.02
C SER A 327 9.54 3.80 -15.30
N ASN A 328 10.00 3.81 -14.05
CA ASN A 328 10.07 2.62 -13.19
C ASN A 328 8.68 2.25 -12.61
N ALA A 329 7.87 3.25 -12.28
CA ALA A 329 6.50 3.07 -11.83
C ALA A 329 5.69 2.27 -12.87
N GLN A 330 5.90 2.49 -14.19
CA GLN A 330 5.29 1.67 -15.24
C GLN A 330 5.79 0.21 -15.25
N GLY A 331 7.04 -0.06 -14.87
CA GLY A 331 7.65 -1.40 -14.82
C GLY A 331 7.14 -2.27 -13.66
N ILE A 332 6.73 -1.64 -12.56
CA ILE A 332 6.09 -2.31 -11.41
C ILE A 332 4.77 -2.99 -11.81
N PHE A 333 3.98 -2.41 -12.72
CA PHE A 333 2.64 -2.95 -13.07
C PHE A 333 2.66 -4.19 -13.97
N LYS A 334 3.76 -4.46 -14.69
CA LYS A 334 3.94 -5.71 -15.48
C LYS A 334 3.88 -6.98 -14.63
N MET A 335 3.90 -6.86 -13.30
CA MET A 335 3.88 -7.98 -12.34
C MET A 335 2.50 -8.62 -12.17
N THR A 336 1.44 -7.91 -12.52
CA THR A 336 0.07 -8.44 -12.48
C THR A 336 -0.41 -8.95 -13.84
N ASP A 337 0.45 -8.94 -14.86
CA ASP A 337 0.16 -9.54 -16.16
C ASP A 337 0.39 -11.06 -16.06
N SER A 338 -0.70 -11.83 -16.05
CA SER A 338 -0.69 -13.29 -15.90
C SER A 338 -0.25 -14.04 -17.16
N LYS A 339 0.18 -13.32 -18.20
CA LYS A 339 0.69 -13.93 -19.43
C LYS A 339 2.13 -14.41 -19.22
N ALA A 340 2.24 -15.71 -18.91
CA ALA A 340 3.46 -16.48 -19.16
C ALA A 340 3.76 -16.58 -20.65
#